data_AF-A0A8T4KNL9-F1
#
_entry.id   AF-A0A8T4KNL9-F1
#
_cell.length_a   1.000
_cell.length_b   1.000
_cell.length_c   1.000
_cell.angle_alpha   90.00
_cell.angle_beta   90.00
_cell.angle_gamma   90.00
#
_symmetry.space_group_name_H-M   'P 1'
#
loop_
_entity.id
_entity.type
_entity.pdbx_description
1 polymer ?
#
loop_
_entity_poly.entity_id
_entity_poly.type
_entity_poly.pdbx_seq_one_letter_code
_entity_poly.pdbx_strand_id
1 'polypeptide(L)'
;MNDELNEEESREMENLKRTVMNRVLEKEAYERLARLRLVNPNLANHLEMYLLQLYQNDQIKGIITDDQLKKILSSINTKRDFKIIR
;
A
#
# COMPACT_ATOMS: atom_id res chain seq x y z
N MET A 1 -32.83 6.82 -13.95
CA MET A 1 -33.27 5.51 -13.45
C MET A 1 -32.39 4.33 -13.87
N ASN A 2 -31.48 4.43 -14.85
CA ASN A 2 -30.48 3.38 -15.12
C ASN A 2 -29.02 3.77 -14.79
N ASP A 3 -28.77 5.04 -14.42
CA ASP A 3 -27.44 5.51 -13.96
C ASP A 3 -27.23 5.35 -12.45
N GLU A 4 -28.30 5.35 -11.65
CA GLU A 4 -28.23 5.40 -10.18
C GLU A 4 -27.70 4.08 -9.56
N LEU A 5 -28.03 2.94 -10.19
CA LEU A 5 -27.52 1.61 -9.77
C LEU A 5 -26.02 1.46 -10.00
N ASN A 6 -25.48 2.04 -11.09
CA ASN A 6 -24.04 1.97 -11.38
C ASN A 6 -23.21 2.82 -10.41
N GLU A 7 -23.77 3.93 -9.93
CA GLU A 7 -23.08 4.82 -9.00
C GLU A 7 -22.98 4.22 -7.59
N GLU A 8 -24.03 3.53 -7.12
CA GLU A 8 -24.03 2.87 -5.81
C GLU A 8 -23.07 1.68 -5.78
N GLU A 9 -23.06 0.82 -6.81
CA GLU A 9 -22.14 -0.32 -6.88
C GLU A 9 -20.66 0.12 -6.94
N SER A 10 -20.38 1.24 -7.61
CA SER A 10 -19.03 1.80 -7.70
C SER A 10 -18.55 2.35 -6.35
N ARG A 11 -19.44 3.02 -5.59
CA ARG A 11 -19.14 3.58 -4.27
C ARG A 11 -18.91 2.49 -3.22
N GLU A 12 -19.71 1.42 -3.26
CA GLU A 12 -19.57 0.26 -2.38
C GLU A 12 -18.22 -0.44 -2.60
N MET A 13 -17.83 -0.63 -3.86
CA MET A 13 -16.54 -1.23 -4.21
C MET A 13 -15.35 -0.34 -3.82
N GLU A 14 -15.47 0.98 -3.99
CA GLU A 14 -14.44 1.93 -3.56
C GLU A 14 -14.31 1.97 -2.02
N ASN A 15 -15.43 1.91 -1.29
CA ASN A 15 -15.44 1.85 0.17
C ASN A 15 -14.82 0.56 0.71
N LEU A 16 -15.10 -0.59 0.10
CA LEU A 16 -14.46 -1.85 0.46
C LEU A 16 -12.95 -1.78 0.21
N LYS A 17 -12.52 -1.26 -0.94
CA LYS A 17 -11.10 -1.02 -1.25
C LYS A 17 -10.44 -0.10 -0.23
N ARG A 18 -11.04 1.05 0.06
CA ARG A 18 -10.54 2.01 1.06
C ARG A 18 -10.50 1.40 2.45
N THR A 19 -11.51 0.61 2.82
CA THR A 19 -11.57 -0.06 4.13
C THR A 19 -10.48 -1.12 4.25
N VAL A 20 -10.23 -1.90 3.21
CA VAL A 20 -9.13 -2.87 3.17
C VAL A 20 -7.79 -2.13 3.22
N MET A 21 -7.57 -1.12 2.37
CA MET A 21 -6.34 -0.30 2.40
C MET A 21 -6.10 0.33 3.77
N ASN A 22 -7.13 0.88 4.42
CA ASN A 22 -7.05 1.43 5.78
C ASN A 22 -6.84 0.36 6.86
N ARG A 23 -7.14 -0.91 6.57
CA ARG A 23 -6.82 -2.04 7.46
C ARG A 23 -5.42 -2.60 7.24
N VAL A 24 -4.82 -2.42 6.07
CA VAL A 24 -3.44 -2.88 5.80
C VAL A 24 -2.42 -1.76 6.01
N LEU A 25 -2.84 -0.49 5.96
CA LEU A 25 -2.00 0.68 6.19
C LEU A 25 -2.57 1.51 7.34
N GLU A 26 -1.72 1.92 8.26
CA GLU A 26 -2.13 2.90 9.27
C GLU A 26 -2.32 4.27 8.61
N LYS A 27 -3.15 5.12 9.22
CA LYS A 27 -3.39 6.48 8.74
C LYS A 27 -2.09 7.25 8.50
N GLU A 28 -1.13 7.15 9.43
CA GLU A 28 0.18 7.80 9.30
C GLU A 28 1.01 7.24 8.14
N ALA A 29 0.96 5.91 7.92
CA ALA A 29 1.65 5.23 6.83
C ALA A 29 1.10 5.63 5.46
N TYR A 30 -0.23 5.75 5.34
CA TYR A 30 -0.88 6.24 4.12
C TYR A 30 -0.50 7.69 3.82
N GLU A 31 -0.53 8.58 4.82
CA GLU A 31 -0.10 9.98 4.64
C GLU A 31 1.39 10.10 4.30
N ARG A 32 2.23 9.25 4.90
CA ARG A 32 3.67 9.16 4.59
C ARG A 32 3.89 8.70 3.16
N LEU A 33 3.20 7.64 2.72
CA LEU A 33 3.26 7.15 1.34
C LEU A 33 2.79 8.21 0.35
N ALA A 34 1.67 8.89 0.64
CA ALA A 34 1.13 9.96 -0.20
C ALA A 34 2.11 11.11 -0.36
N ARG A 35 2.70 11.59 0.76
CA ARG A 35 3.76 12.61 0.73
C ARG A 35 4.98 12.11 -0.03
N LEU A 36 5.44 10.89 0.26
CA LEU A 36 6.60 10.29 -0.39
C LEU A 36 6.40 10.17 -1.91
N ARG A 37 5.20 9.82 -2.37
CA ARG A 37 4.88 9.76 -3.80
C ARG A 37 5.04 11.12 -4.48
N LEU A 38 4.74 12.21 -3.77
CA LEU A 38 4.93 13.58 -4.27
C LEU A 38 6.41 13.97 -4.34
N VAL A 39 7.21 13.59 -3.34
CA VAL A 39 8.64 13.96 -3.30
C VAL A 39 9.51 13.03 -4.16
N ASN A 40 9.20 11.73 -4.14
CA ASN A 40 9.97 10.66 -4.76
C ASN A 40 9.04 9.49 -5.20
N PRO A 41 8.40 9.60 -6.38
CA PRO A 41 7.48 8.57 -6.87
C PRO A 41 8.18 7.22 -7.13
N ASN A 42 9.48 7.22 -7.47
CA ASN A 42 10.26 5.99 -7.66
C ASN A 42 10.37 5.15 -6.38
N LEU A 43 10.49 5.79 -5.21
CA LEU A 43 10.52 5.08 -3.93
C LEU A 43 9.14 4.60 -3.53
N ALA A 44 8.10 5.39 -3.79
CA ALA A 44 6.72 4.98 -3.56
C ALA A 44 6.35 3.73 -4.39
N ASN A 45 6.73 3.69 -5.68
CA ASN A 45 6.50 2.52 -6.53
C ASN A 45 7.19 1.25 -6.00
N HIS A 46 8.45 1.35 -5.54
CA HIS A 46 9.14 0.19 -4.94
C HIS A 46 8.48 -0.26 -3.64
N LEU A 47 8.04 0.70 -2.82
CA LEU A 47 7.35 0.42 -1.57
C LEU A 47 6.01 -0.28 -1.82
N GLU A 48 5.23 0.19 -2.81
CA GLU A 48 4.00 -0.49 -3.26
C GLU A 48 4.29 -1.90 -3.75
N MET A 49 5.31 -2.10 -4.61
CA MET A 49 5.70 -3.42 -5.09
C MET A 49 6.06 -4.37 -3.93
N TYR A 50 6.83 -3.88 -2.95
CA TYR A 50 7.24 -4.67 -1.80
C TYR A 50 6.07 -5.02 -0.87
N LEU A 51 5.17 -4.07 -0.61
CA LEU A 51 3.93 -4.32 0.12
C LEU A 51 3.08 -5.38 -0.56
N LEU A 52 2.99 -5.33 -1.89
CA LEU A 52 2.23 -6.27 -2.70
C LEU A 52 2.85 -7.68 -2.65
N GLN A 53 4.18 -7.80 -2.69
CA GLN A 53 4.87 -9.08 -2.51
C GLN A 53 4.65 -9.66 -1.11
N LEU A 54 4.78 -8.83 -0.08
CA LEU A 54 4.62 -9.28 1.29
C LEU A 54 3.16 -9.65 1.64
N TYR A 55 2.19 -8.97 1.05
CA TYR A 55 0.77 -9.33 1.15
C TYR A 55 0.47 -10.65 0.42
N GLN A 56 1.01 -10.84 -0.79
CA GLN A 56 0.86 -12.10 -1.53
C GLN A 56 1.47 -13.30 -0.80
N ASN A 57 2.57 -13.09 -0.08
CA ASN A 57 3.21 -14.14 0.71
C ASN A 57 2.54 -14.40 2.07
N ASP A 58 1.41 -13.75 2.37
CA ASP A 58 0.74 -13.79 3.70
C ASP A 58 1.69 -13.40 4.85
N GLN A 59 2.81 -12.74 4.52
CA GLN A 59 3.86 -12.35 5.47
C GLN A 59 3.49 -11.07 6.22
N ILE A 60 2.59 -10.26 5.66
CA ILE A 60 1.95 -9.17 6.39
C ILE A 60 0.55 -9.61 6.80
N LYS A 61 0.40 -9.91 8.09
CA LYS A 61 -0.90 -10.23 8.71
C LYS A 61 -1.56 -9.04 9.39
N GLY A 62 -1.13 -7.81 9.11
CA GLY A 62 -1.55 -6.65 9.88
C GLY A 62 -1.28 -5.30 9.24
N ILE A 63 -1.58 -4.26 10.03
CA ILE A 63 -1.45 -2.86 9.66
C ILE A 63 0.04 -2.49 9.56
N ILE A 64 0.46 -1.93 8.42
CA ILE A 64 1.78 -1.33 8.23
C ILE A 64 1.78 0.06 8.86
N THR A 65 2.64 0.24 9.86
CA THR A 65 2.85 1.50 10.57
C THR A 65 3.88 2.38 9.84
N ASP A 66 3.97 3.68 10.19
CA ASP A 66 5.01 4.57 9.63
C ASP A 66 6.43 4.03 9.86
N ASP A 67 6.69 3.42 11.02
CA ASP A 67 8.00 2.86 11.34
C ASP A 67 8.35 1.67 10.44
N GLN A 68 7.38 0.77 10.19
CA GLN A 68 7.54 -0.33 9.25
C GLN A 68 7.73 0.20 7.83
N LEU A 69 6.93 1.20 7.42
CA LEU A 69 7.06 1.84 6.12
C LEU A 69 8.46 2.45 5.93
N LYS A 70 8.98 3.17 6.93
CA LYS A 70 10.36 3.71 6.92
C LYS A 70 11.42 2.62 6.88
N LYS A 71 11.27 1.54 7.65
CA LYS A 71 12.21 0.40 7.64
C LYS A 71 12.26 -0.24 6.27
N ILE A 72 11.09 -0.49 5.66
CA ILE A 72 10.98 -1.00 4.30
C ILE A 72 11.62 -0.02 3.32
N LEU A 73 11.34 1.28 3.44
CA LEU A 73 11.92 2.32 2.59
C LEU A 73 13.45 2.34 2.66
N SER A 74 13.99 2.29 3.88
CA SER A 74 15.41 2.29 4.14
C SER A 74 16.07 1.02 3.61
N SER A 75 15.35 -0.11 3.68
CA SER A 75 15.77 -1.40 3.13
C SER A 75 15.80 -1.38 1.60
N ILE A 76 14.78 -0.80 0.94
CA ILE A 76 14.71 -0.60 -0.52
C ILE A 76 15.85 0.30 -1.00
N ASN A 77 16.10 1.41 -0.30
CA ASN A 77 17.18 2.34 -0.67
C ASN A 77 18.58 1.71 -0.53
N THR A 78 18.73 0.76 0.40
CA THR A 78 20.02 0.09 0.69
C THR A 78 20.24 -1.15 -0.18
N LYS A 79 19.18 -1.83 -0.60
CA LYS A 79 19.29 -3.12 -1.30
C LYS A 79 18.59 -3.06 -2.65
N ARG A 80 19.41 -2.93 -3.69
CA ARG A 80 19.06 -3.20 -5.09
C ARG A 80 18.58 -4.63 -5.35
N ASP A 81 18.59 -5.51 -4.37
CA ASP A 81 18.18 -6.90 -4.53
C ASP A 81 17.54 -7.40 -3.24
N PHE A 82 16.22 -7.65 -3.28
CA PHE A 82 15.64 -8.71 -2.47
C PHE A 82 15.10 -9.78 -3.40
N LYS A 83 16.07 -10.60 -3.80
CA LYS A 83 15.96 -12.00 -4.20
C LYS A 83 14.66 -12.63 -3.72
N ILE A 84 13.75 -12.85 -4.67
CA ILE A 84 12.62 -13.75 -4.50
C ILE A 84 13.22 -15.16 -4.46
N ILE A 85 13.22 -15.77 -3.27
CA ILE A 85 13.47 -17.19 -3.02
C ILE A 85 12.11 -17.67 -2.46
N ARG A 86 11.37 -18.66 -2.99
CA ARG A 86 11.59 -19.78 -3.90
C ARG A 86 10.29 -20.02 -4.67
#